data_AF-A0A5E8CJL7-F1
#
_entry.id   AF-A0A5E8CJL7-F1
#
_cell.length_a   1.000
_cell.length_b   1.000
_cell.length_c   1.000
_cell.angle_alpha   90.00
_cell.angle_beta   90.00
_cell.angle_gamma   90.00
#
_symmetry.space_group_name_H-M   'P 1'
#
loop_
_entity.id
_entity.type
_entity.pdbx_description
1 polymer ?
#
loop_
_entity_poly.entity_id
_entity_poly.type
_entity_poly.pdbx_seq_one_letter_code
_entity_poly.pdbx_strand_id
1 'polypeptide(L)'
;MLVKIIIILSILIITNYLFFNKNKLFETFKKNKIIKLYELNKNQVNILDYNEIFPLKEYKFYNFNVYGPNKIDYITKYYGKDVWLKGKRDGEKETFVIKDTKPASIDKTYKGCNQKTNRCEFWTKPNYYIPPCCARNLTTLLYHLKKIFEKNNITYFIYWGTLIGSVRHGGIIPWDTDIDIFILQKDISKLLSLKKEIEAPGFKLITENSIFFRLNYSNKNKQHVDIYTANIL
;
A
#
# COMPACT_ATOMS: atom_id res chain seq x y z
N MET A 1 41.18 26.85 17.33
CA MET A 1 41.67 26.13 16.13
C MET A 1 41.31 24.62 16.16
N LEU A 2 41.53 23.92 17.29
CA LEU A 2 41.22 22.48 17.41
C LEU A 2 39.74 22.08 17.18
N VAL A 3 38.77 22.87 17.63
CA VAL A 3 37.33 22.52 17.51
C VAL A 3 36.85 22.48 16.06
N LYS A 4 37.37 23.37 15.19
CA LYS A 4 37.03 23.36 13.74
C LYS A 4 37.60 22.13 13.03
N ILE A 5 38.77 21.65 13.44
CA ILE A 5 39.43 20.48 12.85
C ILE A 5 38.65 19.19 13.16
N ILE A 6 38.16 19.03 14.39
CA ILE A 6 37.37 17.86 14.81
C ILE A 6 36.04 17.76 14.04
N ILE A 7 35.37 18.89 13.81
CA ILE A 7 34.10 18.94 13.05
C ILE A 7 34.32 18.57 11.57
N ILE A 8 35.43 19.01 10.98
CA ILE A 8 35.77 18.68 9.58
C ILE A 8 36.09 17.19 9.44
N LEU A 9 36.88 16.62 10.36
CA LEU A 9 37.19 15.19 10.39
C LEU A 9 35.96 14.31 10.60
N SER A 10 35.04 14.68 11.49
CA SER A 10 33.81 13.91 11.70
C SER A 10 32.88 13.95 10.49
N ILE A 11 32.76 15.10 9.81
CA ILE A 11 32.00 15.21 8.55
C ILE A 11 32.63 14.36 7.45
N LEU A 12 33.96 14.37 7.29
CA LEU A 12 34.68 13.55 6.31
C LEU A 12 34.54 12.04 6.57
N ILE A 13 34.53 11.62 7.83
CA ILE A 13 34.29 10.21 8.21
C ILE A 13 32.85 9.81 7.90
N ILE A 14 31.87 10.66 8.21
CA ILE A 14 30.44 10.40 7.93
C ILE A 14 30.20 10.33 6.41
N THR A 15 30.77 11.26 5.62
CA THR A 15 30.60 11.25 4.16
C THR A 15 31.28 10.05 3.51
N ASN A 16 32.48 9.67 3.94
CA ASN A 16 33.15 8.45 3.45
C ASN A 16 32.39 7.18 3.86
N TYR A 17 31.87 7.11 5.08
CA TYR A 17 31.08 5.97 5.54
C TYR A 17 29.76 5.82 4.76
N LEU A 18 29.07 6.94 4.51
CA LEU A 18 27.85 6.97 3.69
C LEU A 18 28.15 6.60 2.23
N PHE A 19 29.24 7.11 1.66
CA PHE A 19 29.68 6.82 0.29
C PHE A 19 30.06 5.35 0.12
N PHE A 20 30.82 4.79 1.07
CA PHE A 20 31.23 3.39 1.06
C PHE A 20 30.04 2.44 1.21
N ASN A 21 29.10 2.75 2.11
CA ASN A 21 27.86 1.97 2.25
C ASN A 21 26.99 2.05 1.00
N LYS A 22 26.90 3.23 0.36
CA LYS A 22 26.19 3.38 -0.90
C LYS A 22 26.82 2.49 -1.97
N ASN A 23 28.14 2.54 -2.15
CA ASN A 23 28.84 1.69 -3.13
C ASN A 23 28.70 0.19 -2.84
N LYS A 24 28.78 -0.23 -1.58
CA LYS A 24 28.57 -1.64 -1.20
C LYS A 24 27.14 -2.11 -1.46
N LEU A 25 26.15 -1.27 -1.18
CA LEU A 25 24.75 -1.53 -1.52
C LEU A 25 24.58 -1.68 -3.05
N PHE A 26 25.16 -0.75 -3.82
CA PHE A 26 25.16 -0.76 -5.29
C PHE A 26 25.89 -1.98 -5.88
N GLU A 27 27.00 -2.42 -5.32
CA GLU A 27 27.70 -3.63 -5.77
C GLU A 27 26.92 -4.91 -5.46
N THR A 28 26.22 -4.96 -4.33
CA THR A 28 25.33 -6.07 -3.99
C THR A 28 24.17 -6.17 -4.98
N PHE A 29 23.57 -5.03 -5.35
CA PHE A 29 22.54 -4.95 -6.39
C PHE A 29 23.04 -5.28 -7.80
N LYS A 30 24.33 -5.10 -8.10
CA LYS A 30 24.90 -5.45 -9.41
C LYS A 30 24.86 -6.97 -9.70
N LYS A 31 24.73 -7.83 -8.69
CA LYS A 31 24.65 -9.29 -8.85
C LYS A 31 23.22 -9.85 -8.87
N ASN A 32 22.23 -9.11 -8.36
CA ASN A 32 20.86 -9.57 -8.21
C ASN A 32 19.89 -8.70 -9.02
N LYS A 33 18.81 -9.32 -9.51
CA LYS A 33 17.68 -8.59 -10.11
C LYS A 33 17.15 -7.56 -9.09
N ILE A 34 16.85 -6.34 -9.54
CA ILE A 34 16.34 -5.28 -8.65
C ILE A 34 14.91 -4.90 -9.03
N ILE A 35 14.20 -4.33 -8.07
CA ILE A 35 12.87 -3.77 -8.28
C ILE A 35 12.84 -2.31 -7.83
N LYS A 36 12.38 -1.45 -8.74
CA LYS A 36 12.14 -0.03 -8.54
C LYS A 36 10.66 0.18 -8.28
N LEU A 37 10.31 0.68 -7.10
CA LEU A 37 8.96 1.05 -6.71
C LEU A 37 8.77 2.56 -6.93
N TYR A 38 7.78 2.93 -7.74
CA TYR A 38 7.52 4.32 -8.11
C TYR A 38 6.38 4.88 -7.26
N GLU A 39 6.65 5.97 -6.55
CA GLU A 39 5.68 6.67 -5.69
C GLU A 39 5.28 8.02 -6.27
N LEU A 40 4.06 8.47 -5.94
CA LEU A 40 3.61 9.83 -6.24
C LEU A 40 4.40 10.85 -5.41
N ASN A 41 4.79 11.96 -6.05
CA ASN A 41 5.26 13.19 -5.42
C ASN A 41 6.52 13.10 -4.55
N LYS A 42 7.20 11.96 -4.54
CA LYS A 42 8.57 11.86 -4.04
C LYS A 42 9.47 11.67 -5.24
N ASN A 43 10.51 12.48 -5.39
CA ASN A 43 11.63 12.18 -6.29
C ASN A 43 12.41 10.91 -5.83
N GLN A 44 11.78 10.03 -5.03
CA GLN A 44 12.33 8.84 -4.44
C GLN A 44 11.70 7.63 -5.10
N VAL A 45 12.56 6.86 -5.78
CA VAL A 45 12.27 5.51 -6.20
C VAL A 45 12.83 4.60 -5.10
N ASN A 46 11.98 3.81 -4.46
CA ASN A 46 12.44 2.80 -3.53
C ASN A 46 13.04 1.64 -4.33
N ILE A 47 14.33 1.39 -4.13
CA ILE A 47 15.07 0.31 -4.81
C ILE A 47 15.25 -0.82 -3.82
N LEU A 48 14.72 -2.00 -4.16
CA LEU A 48 14.81 -3.20 -3.36
C LEU A 48 15.45 -4.34 -4.16
N ASP A 49 15.97 -5.34 -3.45
CA ASP A 49 16.36 -6.60 -4.05
C ASP A 49 15.09 -7.33 -4.49
N TYR A 50 15.11 -7.94 -5.67
CA TYR A 50 13.96 -8.66 -6.22
C TYR A 50 13.41 -9.71 -5.25
N ASN A 51 14.28 -10.36 -4.47
CA ASN A 51 13.91 -11.43 -3.53
C ASN A 51 13.22 -10.92 -2.25
N GLU A 52 13.22 -9.60 -2.01
CA GLU A 52 12.41 -8.98 -0.96
C GLU A 52 10.93 -9.01 -1.34
N ILE A 53 10.64 -8.84 -2.63
CA ILE A 53 9.27 -8.82 -3.15
C ILE A 53 8.84 -10.22 -3.63
N PHE A 54 9.68 -10.91 -4.39
CA PHE A 54 9.33 -12.16 -5.04
C PHE A 54 10.02 -13.39 -4.41
N PRO A 55 9.41 -14.60 -4.51
CA PRO A 55 8.06 -14.85 -4.98
C PRO A 55 7.01 -14.22 -4.05
N LEU A 56 5.88 -13.79 -4.61
CA LEU A 56 4.81 -13.19 -3.80
C LEU A 56 4.26 -14.23 -2.81
N LYS A 57 3.86 -13.76 -1.63
CA LYS A 57 3.20 -14.55 -0.60
C LYS A 57 1.74 -14.14 -0.45
N GLU A 58 0.90 -15.09 -0.06
CA GLU A 58 -0.47 -14.77 0.34
C GLU A 58 -0.51 -14.24 1.77
N TYR A 59 -1.27 -13.17 1.96
CA TYR A 59 -1.59 -12.59 3.26
C TYR A 59 -3.11 -12.58 3.44
N LYS A 60 -3.55 -12.84 4.67
CA LYS A 60 -4.97 -12.77 5.03
C LYS A 60 -5.42 -11.30 5.01
N PHE A 61 -6.52 -11.04 4.32
CA PHE A 61 -7.19 -9.75 4.29
C PHE A 61 -8.68 -9.95 4.51
N TYR A 62 -9.05 -9.98 5.78
CA TYR A 62 -10.35 -10.34 6.30
C TYR A 62 -10.80 -11.74 5.85
N ASN A 63 -11.75 -11.83 4.91
CA ASN A 63 -12.35 -13.06 4.43
C ASN A 63 -11.82 -13.50 3.05
N PHE A 64 -10.75 -12.88 2.56
CA PHE A 64 -10.04 -13.31 1.35
C PHE A 64 -8.52 -13.14 1.53
N ASN A 65 -7.75 -13.70 0.61
CA ASN A 65 -6.30 -13.57 0.58
C ASN A 65 -5.86 -12.57 -0.49
N VAL A 66 -4.73 -11.92 -0.27
CA VAL A 66 -4.10 -10.98 -1.20
C VAL A 66 -2.62 -11.29 -1.31
N TYR A 67 -2.00 -10.96 -2.44
CA TYR A 67 -0.57 -11.11 -2.61
C TYR A 67 0.20 -9.95 -1.99
N GLY A 68 1.32 -10.25 -1.37
CA GLY A 68 2.27 -9.29 -0.84
C GLY A 68 3.71 -9.76 -1.03
N PRO A 69 4.69 -8.92 -0.65
CA PRO A 69 6.11 -9.22 -0.70
C PRO A 69 6.52 -10.49 0.06
N ASN A 70 7.57 -11.16 -0.42
CA ASN A 70 8.16 -12.36 0.19
C ASN A 70 8.69 -12.08 1.60
N LYS A 71 9.29 -10.92 1.80
CA LYS A 71 9.83 -10.46 3.08
C LYS A 71 9.18 -9.15 3.46
N ILE A 72 9.19 -8.85 4.75
CA ILE A 72 8.61 -7.63 5.31
C ILE A 72 9.61 -6.85 6.17
N ASP A 73 10.85 -7.32 6.29
CA ASP A 73 11.88 -6.72 7.14
C ASP A 73 12.18 -5.28 6.77
N TYR A 74 12.08 -4.96 5.48
CA TYR A 74 12.25 -3.59 4.99
C TYR A 74 11.21 -2.63 5.59
N ILE A 75 9.99 -3.06 5.94
CA ILE A 75 8.99 -2.20 6.58
C ILE A 75 9.52 -1.68 7.92
N THR A 76 10.16 -2.55 8.71
CA THR A 76 10.79 -2.18 9.98
C THR A 76 11.85 -1.09 9.80
N LYS A 77 12.56 -1.09 8.67
CA LYS A 77 13.55 -0.06 8.34
C LYS A 77 12.90 1.30 8.08
N TYR A 78 11.71 1.34 7.51
CA TYR A 78 10.99 2.59 7.22
C TYR A 78 10.18 3.12 8.41
N TYR A 79 9.51 2.22 9.15
CA TYR A 79 8.54 2.60 10.18
C TYR A 79 9.01 2.37 11.62
N GLY A 80 10.15 1.72 11.82
CA GLY A 80 10.60 1.29 13.14
C GLY A 80 10.06 -0.08 13.54
N LYS A 81 10.62 -0.67 14.60
CA LYS A 81 10.21 -2.00 15.12
C LYS A 81 8.83 -2.00 15.76
N ASP A 82 8.42 -0.84 16.25
CA ASP A 82 7.12 -0.59 16.87
C ASP A 82 5.95 -0.69 15.89
N VAL A 83 6.19 -0.64 14.58
CA VAL A 83 5.16 -0.87 13.56
C VAL A 83 4.44 -2.21 13.73
N TRP A 84 5.12 -3.23 14.27
CA TRP A 84 4.55 -4.55 14.51
C TRP A 84 3.87 -4.69 15.86
N LEU A 85 4.05 -3.70 16.75
CA LEU A 85 3.40 -3.69 18.04
C LEU A 85 1.98 -3.12 17.90
N LYS A 86 1.07 -3.63 18.72
CA LYS A 86 -0.23 -3.00 18.95
C LYS A 86 0.00 -1.78 19.84
N GLY A 87 -0.25 -0.59 19.31
CA GLY A 87 -0.06 0.69 20.01
C GLY A 87 -1.23 1.05 20.91
N LYS A 88 -1.18 2.23 21.55
CA LYS A 88 -2.27 2.73 22.41
C LYS A 88 -3.64 2.76 21.70
N ARG A 89 -3.65 3.10 20.41
CA ARG A 89 -4.85 3.09 19.55
C ARG A 89 -5.38 1.69 19.24
N ASP A 90 -4.59 0.64 19.47
CA ASP A 90 -5.05 -0.74 19.37
C ASP A 90 -5.67 -1.25 20.69
N GLY A 91 -5.44 -0.54 21.81
CA GLY A 91 -5.78 -0.99 23.16
C GLY A 91 -7.04 -0.36 23.80
N GLU A 92 -7.61 0.72 23.24
CA GLU A 92 -8.76 1.40 23.88
C GLU A 92 -10.13 0.76 23.63
N LYS A 93 -10.23 -0.19 22.71
CA LYS A 93 -11.35 -1.13 22.63
C LYS A 93 -10.76 -2.41 22.10
N GLU A 94 -10.93 -3.52 22.83
CA GLU A 94 -10.78 -4.85 22.25
C GLU A 94 -11.39 -4.78 20.86
N THR A 95 -10.51 -4.89 19.87
CA THR A 95 -10.81 -5.02 18.44
C THR A 95 -12.24 -4.66 18.11
N PHE A 96 -12.49 -3.50 17.50
CA PHE A 96 -13.58 -3.44 16.54
C PHE A 96 -13.36 -4.62 15.59
N VAL A 97 -13.95 -5.77 15.93
CA VAL A 97 -13.96 -6.92 15.04
C VAL A 97 -14.90 -6.40 13.98
N ILE A 98 -14.32 -5.98 12.86
CA ILE A 98 -15.08 -5.71 11.66
C ILE A 98 -15.57 -7.12 11.24
N LYS A 99 -16.64 -7.59 11.89
CA LYS A 99 -17.24 -8.92 11.66
C LYS A 99 -17.91 -8.96 10.29
N ASP A 100 -18.33 -7.79 9.79
CA ASP A 100 -19.04 -7.61 8.52
C ASP A 100 -18.13 -7.08 7.41
N THR A 101 -17.04 -7.78 7.13
CA THR A 101 -16.09 -7.46 6.04
C THR A 101 -16.44 -8.11 4.73
N LYS A 102 -17.63 -8.71 4.59
CA LYS A 102 -18.08 -9.23 3.29
C LYS A 102 -17.86 -8.12 2.26
N PRO A 103 -17.06 -8.34 1.20
CA PRO A 103 -16.99 -7.42 0.06
C PRO A 103 -18.43 -7.10 -0.30
N ALA A 104 -18.77 -5.83 -0.53
CA ALA A 104 -20.15 -5.34 -0.59
C ALA A 104 -21.01 -6.17 -1.54
N SER A 105 -21.53 -7.28 -1.05
CA SER A 105 -22.61 -8.03 -1.65
C SER A 105 -23.85 -7.22 -1.30
N ILE A 106 -23.99 -6.07 -2.00
CA ILE A 106 -25.19 -5.26 -2.16
C ILE A 106 -26.14 -5.37 -0.96
N ASP A 107 -25.65 -5.01 0.23
CA ASP A 107 -26.50 -4.95 1.40
C ASP A 107 -27.28 -3.63 1.33
N LYS A 108 -28.50 -3.71 0.78
CA LYS A 108 -29.41 -2.58 0.58
C LYS A 108 -29.92 -1.97 1.89
N THR A 109 -29.67 -2.61 3.04
CA THR A 109 -30.20 -2.19 4.35
C THR A 109 -29.22 -1.34 5.17
N TYR A 110 -27.95 -1.26 4.76
CA TYR A 110 -26.90 -0.60 5.53
C TYR A 110 -26.89 0.94 5.37
N LYS A 111 -27.07 1.67 6.48
CA LYS A 111 -27.20 3.15 6.53
C LYS A 111 -25.87 3.95 6.44
N GLY A 112 -24.76 3.35 6.02
CA GLY A 112 -23.47 4.03 5.89
C GLY A 112 -23.23 4.70 4.53
N CYS A 113 -22.02 5.23 4.32
CA CYS A 113 -21.66 5.78 3.02
C CYS A 113 -21.63 4.71 1.92
N ASN A 114 -22.03 5.10 0.72
CA ASN A 114 -22.09 4.26 -0.47
C ASN A 114 -21.70 5.06 -1.73
N GLN A 115 -21.90 4.52 -2.93
CA GLN A 115 -21.52 5.18 -4.18
C GLN A 115 -22.31 6.46 -4.49
N LYS A 116 -23.48 6.66 -3.86
CA LYS A 116 -24.32 7.86 -4.03
C LYS A 116 -24.01 8.96 -3.03
N THR A 117 -23.19 8.69 -2.01
CA THR A 117 -22.88 9.64 -0.94
C THR A 117 -21.40 10.01 -0.95
N ASN A 118 -21.02 11.06 -0.25
CA ASN A 118 -19.61 11.26 0.11
C ASN A 118 -19.17 10.16 1.10
N ARG A 119 -17.85 9.95 1.23
CA ARG A 119 -17.28 9.11 2.29
C ARG A 119 -17.55 9.71 3.66
N CYS A 120 -17.66 8.89 4.71
CA CYS A 120 -17.88 9.38 6.07
C CYS A 120 -16.67 10.19 6.57
N GLU A 121 -16.88 11.35 7.19
CA GLU A 121 -15.80 12.17 7.77
C GLU A 121 -15.43 11.69 9.17
N PHE A 122 -14.32 10.94 9.29
CA PHE A 122 -13.83 10.41 10.57
C PHE A 122 -12.35 10.73 10.85
N TRP A 123 -11.54 10.96 9.82
CA TRP A 123 -10.09 11.19 9.93
C TRP A 123 -9.73 12.54 10.56
N THR A 124 -10.68 13.45 10.69
CA THR A 124 -10.50 14.77 11.32
C THR A 124 -10.70 14.73 12.84
N LYS A 125 -11.12 13.58 13.41
CA LYS A 125 -11.44 13.47 14.82
C LYS A 125 -10.39 12.62 15.55
N PRO A 126 -9.79 13.10 16.66
CA PRO A 126 -8.90 12.29 17.47
C PRO A 126 -9.64 11.04 17.97
N ASN A 127 -8.97 9.89 17.97
CA ASN A 127 -9.47 8.59 18.45
C ASN A 127 -10.65 7.98 17.66
N TYR A 128 -10.88 8.41 16.41
CA TYR A 128 -11.88 7.78 15.55
C TYR A 128 -11.29 6.68 14.66
N TYR A 129 -12.02 5.57 14.62
CA TYR A 129 -11.76 4.42 13.74
C TYR A 129 -12.49 4.57 12.42
N ILE A 130 -12.00 3.88 11.39
CA ILE A 130 -12.67 3.76 10.10
C ILE A 130 -14.10 3.21 10.29
N PRO A 131 -15.14 3.92 9.81
CA PRO A 131 -16.51 3.42 9.87
C PRO A 131 -16.64 2.11 9.09
N PRO A 132 -17.49 1.16 9.52
CA PRO A 132 -17.59 -0.13 8.83
C PRO A 132 -18.02 -0.03 7.36
N CYS A 133 -18.86 0.96 6.97
CA CYS A 133 -19.11 1.25 5.53
C CYS A 133 -17.82 1.57 4.79
N CYS A 134 -16.98 2.42 5.38
CA CYS A 134 -15.76 2.85 4.74
C CYS A 134 -14.82 1.64 4.56
N ALA A 135 -14.62 0.84 5.61
CA ALA A 135 -13.83 -0.38 5.51
C ALA A 135 -14.38 -1.33 4.44
N ARG A 136 -15.71 -1.52 4.39
CA ARG A 136 -16.38 -2.36 3.38
C ARG A 136 -16.17 -1.83 1.96
N ASN A 137 -16.23 -0.53 1.73
CA ASN A 137 -16.01 0.06 0.41
C ASN A 137 -14.57 -0.18 -0.07
N LEU A 138 -13.58 -0.02 0.82
CA LEU A 138 -12.18 -0.30 0.51
C LEU A 138 -11.95 -1.79 0.21
N THR A 139 -12.47 -2.70 1.04
CA THR A 139 -12.34 -4.14 0.78
C THR A 139 -13.02 -4.57 -0.52
N THR A 140 -14.13 -3.92 -0.89
CA THR A 140 -14.83 -4.15 -2.16
C THR A 140 -13.96 -3.76 -3.35
N LEU A 141 -13.30 -2.59 -3.29
CA LEU A 141 -12.41 -2.14 -4.36
C LEU A 141 -11.21 -3.08 -4.53
N LEU A 142 -10.56 -3.47 -3.43
CA LEU A 142 -9.41 -4.39 -3.47
C LEU A 142 -9.82 -5.77 -4.00
N TYR A 143 -10.94 -6.31 -3.54
CA TYR A 143 -11.44 -7.60 -4.02
C TYR A 143 -11.81 -7.58 -5.51
N HIS A 144 -12.43 -6.48 -5.98
CA HIS A 144 -12.74 -6.28 -7.39
C HIS A 144 -11.48 -6.27 -8.26
N LEU A 145 -10.48 -5.48 -7.87
CA LEU A 145 -9.18 -5.42 -8.56
C LEU A 145 -8.47 -6.77 -8.55
N LYS A 146 -8.42 -7.45 -7.39
CA LYS A 146 -7.86 -8.81 -7.27
C LYS A 146 -8.45 -9.75 -8.31
N LYS A 147 -9.78 -9.84 -8.39
CA LYS A 147 -10.45 -10.75 -9.34
C LYS A 147 -10.10 -10.43 -10.80
N ILE A 148 -10.11 -9.16 -11.17
CA ILE A 148 -9.77 -8.73 -12.53
C ILE A 148 -8.30 -9.02 -12.84
N PHE A 149 -7.41 -8.72 -11.91
CA PHE A 149 -5.97 -8.90 -12.11
C PHE A 149 -5.58 -10.37 -12.20
N GLU A 150 -6.12 -11.23 -11.35
CA GLU A 150 -5.89 -12.68 -11.42
C GLU A 150 -6.43 -13.28 -12.72
N LYS A 151 -7.66 -12.93 -13.09
CA LYS A 151 -8.28 -13.38 -14.36
C LYS A 151 -7.44 -12.99 -15.59
N ASN A 152 -6.77 -11.84 -15.55
CA ASN A 152 -6.03 -11.29 -16.68
C ASN A 152 -4.50 -11.41 -16.55
N ASN A 153 -4.01 -12.22 -15.60
CA ASN A 153 -2.58 -12.42 -15.35
C ASN A 153 -1.80 -11.10 -15.18
N ILE A 154 -2.37 -10.17 -14.42
CA ILE A 154 -1.72 -8.93 -13.98
C ILE A 154 -1.13 -9.21 -12.61
N THR A 155 0.21 -9.09 -12.51
CA THR A 155 0.88 -9.26 -11.23
C THR A 155 0.65 -8.02 -10.38
N TYR A 156 0.05 -8.21 -9.21
CA TYR A 156 -0.13 -7.15 -8.22
C TYR A 156 0.31 -7.61 -6.83
N PHE A 157 0.61 -6.66 -5.95
CA PHE A 157 0.87 -6.94 -4.54
C PHE A 157 0.49 -5.76 -3.65
N ILE A 158 0.03 -6.02 -2.43
CA ILE A 158 -0.23 -4.99 -1.43
C ILE A 158 1.09 -4.44 -0.86
N TYR A 159 1.08 -3.18 -0.46
CA TYR A 159 2.26 -2.52 0.11
C TYR A 159 1.86 -1.49 1.18
N TRP A 160 2.84 -0.81 1.78
CA TRP A 160 2.62 0.27 2.75
C TRP A 160 1.67 -0.07 3.91
N GLY A 161 0.70 0.80 4.20
CA GLY A 161 -0.28 0.64 5.27
C GLY A 161 -1.13 -0.61 5.08
N THR A 162 -1.50 -0.94 3.85
CA THR A 162 -2.25 -2.15 3.51
C THR A 162 -1.51 -3.42 3.93
N LEU A 163 -0.21 -3.50 3.64
CA LEU A 163 0.61 -4.67 4.01
C LEU A 163 0.77 -4.78 5.53
N ILE A 164 1.02 -3.66 6.21
CA ILE A 164 1.09 -3.63 7.67
C ILE A 164 -0.24 -4.10 8.28
N GLY A 165 -1.38 -3.57 7.80
CA GLY A 165 -2.71 -3.98 8.25
C GLY A 165 -2.97 -5.46 8.02
N SER A 166 -2.60 -5.98 6.84
CA SER A 166 -2.81 -7.39 6.51
C SER A 166 -2.02 -8.31 7.44
N VAL A 167 -0.77 -7.97 7.76
CA VAL A 167 0.07 -8.75 8.68
C VAL A 167 -0.39 -8.60 10.14
N ARG A 168 -0.64 -7.37 10.59
CA ARG A 168 -0.85 -7.05 12.02
C ARG A 168 -2.29 -7.23 12.47
N HIS A 169 -3.24 -6.94 11.59
CA HIS A 169 -4.68 -6.91 11.89
C HIS A 169 -5.47 -7.93 11.07
N GLY A 170 -4.84 -8.59 10.08
CA GLY A 170 -5.54 -9.46 9.15
C GLY A 170 -6.52 -8.69 8.27
N GLY A 171 -6.27 -7.41 7.98
CA GLY A 171 -7.22 -6.51 7.31
C GLY A 171 -6.66 -5.09 7.14
N ILE A 172 -7.52 -4.07 7.16
CA ILE A 172 -7.09 -2.67 7.11
C ILE A 172 -6.66 -2.23 8.51
N ILE A 173 -5.67 -1.33 8.63
CA ILE A 173 -5.38 -0.69 9.91
C ILE A 173 -6.62 0.10 10.36
N PRO A 174 -7.11 -0.02 11.60
CA PRO A 174 -8.40 0.55 12.00
C PRO A 174 -8.58 2.07 11.88
N TRP A 175 -7.54 2.83 11.52
CA TRP A 175 -7.57 4.27 11.26
C TRP A 175 -7.05 4.64 9.86
N ASP A 176 -6.71 3.66 9.01
CA ASP A 176 -6.35 3.90 7.62
C ASP A 176 -7.55 4.37 6.80
N THR A 177 -7.30 4.99 5.65
CA THR A 177 -8.39 5.57 4.85
C THR A 177 -8.44 5.17 3.38
N ASP A 178 -7.44 4.40 2.94
CA ASP A 178 -7.18 3.96 1.58
C ASP A 178 -6.54 2.56 1.58
N ILE A 179 -6.21 2.08 0.39
CA ILE A 179 -5.50 0.83 0.16
C ILE A 179 -4.44 1.08 -0.89
N ASP A 180 -3.20 0.77 -0.58
CA ASP A 180 -2.07 0.80 -1.50
C ASP A 180 -1.77 -0.57 -2.10
N ILE A 181 -1.68 -0.63 -3.42
CA ILE A 181 -1.16 -1.78 -4.18
C ILE A 181 -0.15 -1.35 -5.23
N PHE A 182 0.68 -2.29 -5.66
CA PHE A 182 1.55 -2.14 -6.82
C PHE A 182 1.12 -3.09 -7.93
N ILE A 183 1.31 -2.67 -9.18
CA ILE A 183 1.36 -3.55 -10.36
C ILE A 183 2.73 -3.45 -11.02
N LEU A 184 3.07 -4.40 -11.89
CA LEU A 184 4.28 -4.28 -12.72
C LEU A 184 4.06 -3.32 -13.89
N GLN A 185 5.06 -2.52 -14.24
CA GLN A 185 4.98 -1.57 -15.36
C GLN A 185 4.64 -2.24 -16.69
N LYS A 186 5.14 -3.48 -16.90
CA LYS A 186 4.79 -4.30 -18.07
C LYS A 186 3.29 -4.59 -18.22
N ASP A 187 2.52 -4.50 -17.14
CA ASP A 187 1.10 -4.81 -17.11
C ASP A 187 0.20 -3.55 -17.19
N ILE A 188 0.79 -2.34 -17.30
CA ILE A 188 0.03 -1.08 -17.42
C ILE A 188 -0.91 -1.09 -18.63
N SER A 189 -0.44 -1.56 -19.79
CA SER A 189 -1.25 -1.61 -21.01
C SER A 189 -2.48 -2.50 -20.85
N LYS A 190 -2.34 -3.63 -20.12
CA LYS A 190 -3.47 -4.50 -19.77
C LYS A 190 -4.43 -3.83 -18.79
N LEU A 191 -3.91 -3.16 -17.75
CA LEU A 191 -4.75 -2.41 -16.82
C LEU A 191 -5.62 -1.38 -17.56
N LEU A 192 -5.02 -0.65 -18.50
CA LEU A 192 -5.72 0.36 -19.30
C LEU A 192 -6.76 -0.24 -20.25
N SER A 193 -6.47 -1.38 -20.89
CA SER A 193 -7.45 -2.05 -21.76
C SER A 193 -8.65 -2.61 -20.97
N LEU A 194 -8.46 -2.93 -19.70
CA LEU A 194 -9.50 -3.42 -18.79
C LEU A 194 -10.31 -2.30 -18.10
N LYS A 195 -10.07 -1.02 -18.44
CA LYS A 195 -10.73 0.12 -17.79
C LYS A 195 -12.25 -0.04 -17.67
N LYS A 196 -12.93 -0.49 -18.74
CA LYS A 196 -14.39 -0.67 -18.74
C LYS A 196 -14.83 -1.73 -17.73
N GLU A 197 -14.11 -2.85 -17.61
CA GLU A 197 -14.40 -3.91 -16.63
C GLU A 197 -14.12 -3.43 -15.20
N ILE A 198 -13.03 -2.67 -15.01
CA ILE A 198 -12.66 -2.05 -13.74
C ILE A 198 -13.74 -1.05 -13.28
N GLU A 199 -14.26 -0.22 -14.18
CA GLU A 199 -15.27 0.81 -13.89
C GLU A 199 -16.72 0.29 -13.85
N ALA A 200 -17.01 -0.93 -14.35
CA ALA A 200 -18.36 -1.46 -14.53
C ALA A 200 -19.30 -1.39 -13.30
N PRO A 201 -18.82 -1.60 -12.04
CA PRO A 201 -19.66 -1.44 -10.85
C PRO A 201 -20.03 0.02 -10.50
N GLY A 202 -19.69 1.00 -11.34
CA GLY A 202 -19.81 2.42 -11.03
C GLY A 202 -18.59 3.02 -10.32
N PHE A 203 -17.46 2.29 -10.33
CA PHE A 203 -16.17 2.78 -9.86
C PHE A 203 -15.58 3.77 -10.87
N LYS A 204 -14.58 4.54 -10.43
CA LYS A 204 -13.93 5.52 -11.31
C LYS A 204 -12.42 5.37 -11.29
N LEU A 205 -11.85 4.93 -12.42
CA LEU A 205 -10.41 4.85 -12.60
C LEU A 205 -9.88 6.22 -13.04
N ILE A 206 -8.98 6.77 -12.23
CA ILE A 206 -8.26 8.01 -12.50
C ILE A 206 -6.82 7.65 -12.86
N THR A 207 -6.34 8.29 -13.92
CA THR A 207 -4.93 8.24 -14.33
C THR A 207 -4.33 9.59 -13.97
N GLU A 208 -3.53 9.67 -12.90
CA GLU A 208 -2.90 10.94 -12.52
C GLU A 208 -1.64 11.21 -13.35
N ASN A 209 -0.92 10.15 -13.71
CA ASN A 209 0.22 10.19 -14.64
C ASN A 209 0.39 8.82 -15.33
N SER A 210 1.48 8.62 -16.07
CA SER A 210 1.73 7.36 -16.81
C SER A 210 2.06 6.15 -15.93
N ILE A 211 2.33 6.34 -14.63
CA ILE A 211 2.87 5.33 -13.72
C ILE A 211 2.10 5.22 -12.39
N PHE A 212 0.98 5.94 -12.25
CA PHE A 212 0.12 5.92 -11.08
C PHE A 212 -1.36 6.01 -11.47
N PHE A 213 -2.16 5.16 -10.85
CA PHE A 213 -3.60 5.11 -11.05
C PHE A 213 -4.30 5.09 -9.70
N ARG A 214 -5.53 5.61 -9.67
CA ARG A 214 -6.39 5.59 -8.49
C ARG A 214 -7.77 5.09 -8.88
N LEU A 215 -8.25 4.05 -8.20
CA LEU A 215 -9.61 3.57 -8.36
C LEU A 215 -10.49 4.10 -7.23
N ASN A 216 -11.32 5.09 -7.53
CA ASN A 216 -12.32 5.59 -6.58
C ASN A 216 -13.57 4.71 -6.54
N TYR A 217 -14.19 4.64 -5.37
CA TYR A 217 -15.45 3.91 -5.16
C TYR A 217 -16.61 4.44 -6.01
N SER A 218 -16.60 5.72 -6.38
CA SER A 218 -17.45 6.28 -7.44
C SER A 218 -17.02 7.70 -7.79
N ASN A 219 -17.76 8.36 -8.68
CA ASN A 219 -17.59 9.80 -8.90
C ASN A 219 -17.90 10.64 -7.65
N LYS A 220 -18.83 10.21 -6.78
CA LYS A 220 -19.23 10.95 -5.56
C LYS A 220 -18.40 10.54 -4.34
N ASN A 221 -18.25 9.23 -4.12
CA ASN A 221 -17.49 8.68 -3.01
C ASN A 221 -16.01 8.47 -3.37
N LYS A 222 -15.13 9.24 -2.73
CA LYS A 222 -13.68 9.30 -3.02
C LYS A 222 -12.81 8.37 -2.17
N GLN A 223 -13.40 7.38 -1.50
CA GLN A 223 -12.60 6.27 -0.99
C GLN A 223 -11.96 5.53 -2.15
N HIS A 224 -10.72 5.06 -1.98
CA HIS A 224 -9.94 4.61 -3.12
C HIS A 224 -8.93 3.50 -2.82
N VAL A 225 -8.51 2.85 -3.90
CA VAL A 225 -7.28 2.07 -3.97
C VAL A 225 -6.29 2.84 -4.82
N ASP A 226 -5.10 3.06 -4.28
CA ASP A 226 -3.94 3.62 -4.98
C ASP A 226 -3.14 2.50 -5.62
N ILE A 227 -2.89 2.65 -6.92
CA ILE A 227 -2.25 1.66 -7.78
C ILE A 227 -0.93 2.26 -8.28
N TYR A 228 0.13 1.96 -7.53
CA TYR A 228 1.49 2.29 -7.88
C TYR A 228 2.06 1.31 -8.91
N THR A 229 3.21 1.64 -9.48
CA THR A 229 3.89 0.77 -10.43
C THR A 229 5.29 0.39 -9.97
N ALA A 230 5.69 -0.83 -10.31
CA ALA A 230 7.01 -1.36 -10.05
C ALA A 230 7.69 -1.78 -11.36
N ASN A 231 8.96 -1.43 -11.50
CA ASN A 231 9.79 -1.86 -12.64
C ASN A 231 10.87 -2.82 -12.16
N ILE A 232 11.00 -3.96 -12.85
CA ILE A 232 12.02 -4.95 -12.54
C ILE A 232 13.16 -4.77 -13.55
N LEU A 233 14.38 -4.60 -13.06
CA LEU A 233 15.59 -4.43 -13.87
C LEU A 233 16.57 -5.59 -13.65
#